data_AF-A0A2E7UP98-F1
#
_entry.id   AF-A0A2E7UP98-F1
#
_cell.length_a   1.000
_cell.length_b   1.000
_cell.length_c   1.000
_cell.angle_alpha   90.00
_cell.angle_beta   90.00
_cell.angle_gamma   90.00
#
_symmetry.space_group_name_H-M   'P 1'
#
loop_
_entity.id
_entity.type
_entity.pdbx_description
1 polymer ?
#
loop_
_entity_poly.entity_id
_entity_poly.type
_entity_poly.pdbx_seq_one_letter_code
_entity_poly.pdbx_strand_id
1 'polypeptide(L)'
;MASRLRADMLSAGLGRRVLSLFVTTPTPARAAPVHRRRARTQRPTDRSLQARFRQLNRELFEGRLPALPVRLEAGLGSCLGKAYYVIERSGRLRPTRISLKQENPWTERFLRKVLVHEMVHAWAYQTHGETGHGRQFWKKMASVGYPRGHSWRDAGQHERDVW
;
A
#
# COMPACT_ATOMS: atom_id res chain seq x y z
N MET A 1 52.87 -62.52 43.56
CA MET A 1 53.53 -61.88 44.72
C MET A 1 53.00 -60.45 44.80
N ALA A 2 52.34 -59.93 45.83
CA ALA A 2 51.87 -60.45 47.10
C ALA A 2 50.68 -59.58 47.60
N SER A 3 49.89 -60.16 48.50
CA SER A 3 48.83 -59.63 49.40
C SER A 3 48.92 -58.14 49.81
N ARG A 4 47.84 -57.45 50.19
CA ARG A 4 46.91 -57.77 51.30
C ARG A 4 45.57 -57.01 51.22
N LEU A 5 44.53 -57.72 51.65
CA LEU A 5 43.24 -57.24 52.15
C LEU A 5 43.38 -56.35 53.40
N ARG A 6 42.48 -55.38 53.56
CA ARG A 6 41.64 -55.22 54.76
C ARG A 6 40.38 -54.43 54.42
N ALA A 7 39.25 -55.06 54.71
CA ALA A 7 37.95 -54.44 54.83
C ALA A 7 37.76 -54.05 56.30
N ASP A 8 37.18 -52.88 56.55
CA ASP A 8 36.39 -52.63 57.76
C ASP A 8 35.08 -51.98 57.33
N MET A 9 33.99 -52.72 57.55
CA MET A 9 32.64 -52.20 57.66
C MET A 9 32.58 -51.28 58.87
N LEU A 10 31.82 -50.18 58.79
CA LEU A 10 30.89 -49.79 59.85
C LEU A 10 29.83 -48.82 59.30
N SER A 11 28.61 -49.32 59.31
CA SER A 11 27.32 -48.69 59.64
C SER A 11 26.92 -47.31 59.09
N ALA A 12 25.73 -47.37 58.49
CA ALA A 12 24.57 -46.51 58.73
C ALA A 12 24.61 -45.07 58.18
N GLY A 13 23.75 -44.84 57.19
CA GLY A 13 23.40 -43.48 56.75
C GLY A 13 22.60 -43.48 55.46
N LEU A 14 21.33 -43.89 55.53
CA LEU A 14 20.33 -43.62 54.49
C LEU A 14 20.15 -42.10 54.34
N GLY A 15 20.92 -41.51 53.42
CA GLY A 15 20.77 -40.14 52.98
C GLY A 15 20.61 -40.10 51.47
N ARG A 16 19.37 -40.21 50.97
CA ARG A 16 19.03 -39.92 49.57
C ARG A 16 19.42 -38.47 49.26
N ARG A 17 20.58 -38.26 48.66
CA ARG A 17 20.94 -36.99 48.02
C ARG A 17 20.23 -36.92 46.67
N VAL A 18 19.12 -36.17 46.61
CA VAL A 18 18.52 -35.77 45.34
C VAL A 18 19.40 -34.66 44.77
N LEU A 19 20.17 -34.97 43.74
CA LEU A 19 20.87 -34.00 42.91
C LEU A 19 19.82 -33.27 42.04
N SER A 20 19.30 -32.14 42.53
CA SER A 20 18.56 -31.20 41.69
C SER A 20 19.54 -30.50 40.75
N LEU A 21 19.64 -30.99 39.51
CA LEU A 21 20.21 -30.22 38.41
C LEU A 21 19.26 -29.06 38.10
N PHE A 22 19.63 -27.84 38.49
CA PHE A 22 19.02 -26.63 37.94
C PHE A 22 19.54 -26.45 36.52
N VAL A 23 18.73 -26.79 35.53
CA VAL A 23 18.95 -26.38 34.14
C VAL A 23 18.59 -24.90 34.06
N THR A 24 19.59 -24.02 34.13
CA THR A 24 19.43 -22.60 33.83
C THR A 24 19.23 -22.46 32.33
N THR A 25 17.99 -22.22 31.89
CA THR A 25 17.72 -21.81 30.52
C THR A 25 18.30 -20.40 30.30
N PRO A 26 19.11 -20.18 29.25
CA PRO A 26 19.62 -18.84 28.96
C PRO A 26 18.46 -17.92 28.60
N THR A 27 18.28 -16.85 29.38
CA THR A 27 17.34 -15.77 29.08
C THR A 27 17.67 -15.18 27.69
N PRO A 28 16.74 -15.16 26.73
CA PRO A 28 17.01 -14.58 25.42
C PRO A 28 17.32 -13.09 25.59
N ALA A 29 18.49 -12.67 25.12
CA ALA A 29 18.89 -11.29 25.08
C ALA A 29 17.83 -10.47 24.32
N ARG A 30 17.24 -9.49 25.00
CA ARG A 30 16.25 -8.57 24.45
C ARG A 30 16.87 -7.85 23.26
N ALA A 31 16.48 -8.24 22.05
CA ALA A 31 16.99 -7.64 20.82
C ALA A 31 16.82 -6.12 20.88
N ALA A 32 17.93 -5.39 20.66
CA ALA A 32 17.91 -3.94 20.59
C ALA A 32 16.87 -3.48 19.54
N PRO A 33 16.15 -2.38 19.78
CA PRO A 33 15.17 -1.89 18.83
C PRO A 33 15.87 -1.59 17.50
N VAL A 34 15.60 -2.42 16.49
CA VAL A 34 15.98 -2.14 15.11
C VAL A 34 15.28 -0.85 14.74
N HIS A 35 16.02 0.26 14.72
CA HIS A 35 15.53 1.53 14.20
C HIS A 35 15.20 1.31 12.72
N ARG A 36 13.93 0.93 12.46
CA ARG A 36 13.36 0.88 11.11
C ARG A 36 13.50 2.28 10.55
N ARG A 37 14.53 2.49 9.74
CA ARG A 37 14.74 3.70 8.95
C ARG A 37 13.44 3.91 8.18
N ARG A 38 12.60 4.85 8.64
CA ARG A 38 11.32 5.17 7.98
C ARG A 38 11.65 5.38 6.52
N ALA A 39 11.16 4.48 5.66
CA ALA A 39 11.31 4.64 4.23
C ALA A 39 10.74 6.02 3.91
N ARG A 40 11.60 6.96 3.50
CA ARG A 40 11.15 8.25 3.01
C ARG A 40 10.25 7.94 1.83
N THR A 41 8.95 8.15 1.98
CA THR A 41 8.01 8.08 0.87
C THR A 41 8.50 9.08 -0.18
N GLN A 42 9.00 8.56 -1.29
CA GLN A 42 9.43 9.41 -2.39
C GLN A 42 8.19 10.14 -2.90
N ARG A 43 8.25 11.48 -2.97
CA ARG A 43 7.18 12.25 -3.58
C ARG A 43 7.06 11.84 -5.06
N PRO A 44 5.84 11.69 -5.59
CA PRO A 44 5.68 11.42 -7.00
C PRO A 44 6.29 12.55 -7.83
N THR A 45 6.73 12.20 -9.03
CA THR A 45 7.17 13.12 -10.07
C THR A 45 6.29 12.92 -11.29
N ASP A 46 6.20 13.88 -12.20
CA ASP A 46 5.45 13.72 -13.46
C ASP A 46 5.89 12.46 -14.22
N ARG A 47 7.20 12.18 -14.25
CA ARG A 47 7.75 10.97 -14.88
C ARG A 47 7.23 9.69 -14.20
N SER A 48 7.24 9.63 -12.87
CA SER A 48 6.73 8.45 -12.15
C SER A 48 5.22 8.29 -12.31
N LEU A 49 4.47 9.40 -12.34
CA LEU A 49 3.03 9.39 -12.62
C LEU A 49 2.72 8.90 -14.03
N GLN A 50 3.45 9.37 -15.03
CA GLN A 50 3.27 8.92 -16.41
C GLN A 50 3.59 7.43 -16.56
N ALA A 51 4.63 6.95 -15.88
CA ALA A 51 4.94 5.51 -15.84
C ALA A 51 3.81 4.71 -15.19
N ARG A 52 3.28 5.20 -14.06
CA ARG A 52 2.16 4.59 -13.35
C ARG A 52 0.90 4.57 -14.21
N PHE A 53 0.56 5.67 -14.88
CA PHE A 53 -0.57 5.73 -15.82
C PHE A 53 -0.47 4.65 -16.91
N ARG A 54 0.70 4.51 -17.56
CA ARG A 54 0.89 3.48 -18.61
C ARG A 54 0.72 2.07 -18.06
N GLN A 55 1.25 1.80 -16.87
CA GLN A 55 1.06 0.53 -16.20
C GLN A 55 -0.44 0.26 -15.95
N LEU A 56 -1.12 1.20 -15.30
CA LEU A 56 -2.53 1.05 -14.94
C LEU A 56 -3.44 0.99 -16.15
N ASN A 57 -3.10 1.68 -17.24
CA ASN A 57 -3.87 1.61 -18.48
C ASN A 57 -3.84 0.18 -19.04
N ARG A 58 -2.67 -0.47 -19.06
CA ARG A 58 -2.57 -1.87 -19.47
C ARG A 58 -3.33 -2.81 -18.54
N GLU A 59 -3.14 -2.66 -17.22
CA GLU A 59 -3.70 -3.56 -16.22
C GLU A 59 -5.22 -3.44 -16.08
N LEU A 60 -5.76 -2.22 -16.08
CA LEU A 60 -7.14 -1.94 -15.70
C LEU A 60 -8.02 -1.54 -16.88
N PHE A 61 -7.43 -1.10 -18.00
CA PHE A 61 -8.16 -0.56 -19.15
C PHE A 61 -7.75 -1.23 -20.47
N GLU A 62 -7.00 -2.34 -20.42
CA GLU A 62 -6.53 -3.09 -21.58
C GLU A 62 -5.76 -2.21 -22.59
N GLY A 63 -5.13 -1.14 -22.12
CA GLY A 63 -4.42 -0.18 -22.97
C GLY A 63 -5.32 0.72 -23.82
N ARG A 64 -6.64 0.73 -23.62
CA ARG A 64 -7.61 1.44 -24.46
C ARG A 64 -7.66 2.96 -24.22
N LEU A 65 -7.15 3.45 -23.09
CA LEU A 65 -7.03 4.90 -22.89
C LEU A 65 -5.92 5.48 -23.78
N PRO A 66 -6.11 6.66 -24.38
CA PRO A 66 -5.08 7.34 -25.12
C PRO A 66 -3.90 7.70 -24.21
N ALA A 67 -2.75 7.99 -24.81
CA ALA A 67 -1.60 8.50 -24.08
C ALA A 67 -1.90 9.92 -23.57
N LEU A 68 -2.42 10.00 -22.34
CA LEU A 68 -2.71 11.27 -21.68
C LEU A 68 -1.48 11.75 -20.89
N PRO A 69 -1.11 13.03 -20.99
CA PRO A 69 -0.19 13.65 -20.04
C PRO A 69 -0.76 13.58 -18.63
N VAL A 70 0.04 13.10 -17.68
CA VAL A 70 -0.28 13.10 -16.25
C VAL A 70 0.73 13.97 -15.52
N ARG A 71 0.26 15.02 -14.85
CA ARG A 71 1.11 16.03 -14.20
C ARG A 71 0.71 16.30 -12.77
N LEU A 72 1.68 16.72 -11.97
CA LEU A 72 1.41 17.42 -10.73
C LEU A 72 1.07 18.89 -11.03
N GLU A 73 0.02 19.40 -10.40
CA GLU A 73 -0.42 20.78 -10.58
C GLU A 73 -0.62 21.45 -9.21
N ALA A 74 -0.06 22.65 -9.07
CA ALA A 74 -0.34 23.55 -7.97
C ALA A 74 -1.71 24.22 -8.22
N GLY A 75 -2.49 24.43 -7.16
CA GLY A 75 -3.74 25.21 -7.28
C GLY A 75 -4.98 24.44 -7.76
N LEU A 76 -5.04 23.10 -7.65
CA LEU A 76 -6.28 22.32 -7.88
C LEU A 76 -7.42 22.59 -6.85
N GLY A 77 -7.27 23.59 -5.99
CA GLY A 77 -8.23 23.95 -4.95
C GLY A 77 -8.48 22.78 -3.98
N SER A 78 -9.76 22.44 -3.79
CA SER A 78 -10.20 21.32 -2.97
C SER A 78 -10.05 19.96 -3.65
N CYS A 79 -9.80 19.90 -4.97
CA CYS A 79 -9.69 18.65 -5.70
C CYS A 79 -8.29 18.02 -5.55
N LEU A 80 -8.25 16.69 -5.39
CA LEU A 80 -7.01 15.91 -5.36
C LEU A 80 -6.52 15.52 -6.76
N GLY A 81 -7.45 15.39 -7.69
CA GLY A 81 -7.22 15.06 -9.09
C GLY A 81 -8.27 15.70 -9.98
N LYS A 82 -7.93 15.83 -11.26
CA LYS A 82 -8.87 16.29 -12.30
C LYS A 82 -8.49 15.74 -13.68
N ALA A 83 -9.41 15.05 -14.31
CA ALA A 83 -9.40 14.74 -15.73
C ALA A 83 -9.98 15.90 -16.54
N TYR A 84 -9.28 16.30 -17.60
CA TYR A 84 -9.69 17.35 -18.52
C TYR A 84 -10.15 16.75 -19.84
N TYR A 85 -11.10 17.40 -20.49
CA TYR A 85 -11.62 16.98 -21.78
C TYR A 85 -11.97 18.20 -22.65
N VAL A 86 -12.13 17.93 -23.95
CA VAL A 86 -12.70 18.87 -24.91
C VAL A 86 -13.92 18.23 -25.57
N ILE A 87 -14.84 19.07 -26.03
CA ILE A 87 -15.96 18.64 -26.86
C ILE A 87 -15.52 18.84 -28.32
N GLU A 88 -15.48 17.76 -29.08
CA GLU A 88 -15.15 17.83 -30.51
C GLU A 88 -16.33 18.36 -31.33
N ARG A 89 -16.09 18.75 -32.60
CA ARG A 89 -17.17 19.19 -33.51
C ARG A 89 -18.28 18.14 -33.69
N SER A 90 -17.95 16.86 -33.49
CA SER A 90 -18.88 15.74 -33.51
C SER A 90 -19.78 15.65 -32.27
N GLY A 91 -19.58 16.52 -31.26
CA GLY A 91 -20.22 16.43 -29.95
C GLY A 91 -19.60 15.41 -29.01
N ARG A 92 -18.58 14.66 -29.44
CA ARG A 92 -17.93 13.64 -28.60
C ARG A 92 -16.95 14.27 -27.61
N LEU A 93 -16.92 13.74 -26.39
CA LEU A 93 -15.94 14.13 -25.38
C LEU A 93 -14.61 13.40 -25.63
N ARG A 94 -13.52 14.16 -25.70
CA ARG A 94 -12.16 13.60 -25.78
C ARG A 94 -11.33 14.03 -24.57
N PRO A 95 -10.79 13.09 -23.76
CA PRO A 95 -9.89 13.44 -22.67
C PRO A 95 -8.57 14.00 -23.21
N THR A 96 -7.99 14.99 -22.50
CA THR A 96 -6.79 15.71 -22.94
C THR A 96 -5.63 15.61 -21.96
N ARG A 97 -5.88 15.65 -20.64
CA ARG A 97 -4.85 15.50 -19.60
C ARG A 97 -5.46 15.06 -18.27
N ILE A 98 -4.61 14.51 -17.39
CA ILE A 98 -4.94 14.26 -15.98
C ILE A 98 -3.98 15.08 -15.12
N SER A 99 -4.49 15.73 -14.09
CA SER A 99 -3.68 16.50 -13.14
C SER A 99 -3.95 16.05 -11.72
N LEU A 100 -2.90 15.93 -10.92
CA LEU A 100 -2.96 15.53 -9.50
C LEU A 100 -2.37 16.65 -8.64
N LYS A 101 -2.88 16.79 -7.42
CA LYS A 101 -2.44 17.87 -6.52
C LYS A 101 -0.98 17.69 -6.13
N GLN A 102 -0.16 18.71 -6.38
CA GLN A 102 1.28 18.68 -6.08
C GLN A 102 1.56 18.58 -4.57
N GLU A 103 0.84 19.36 -3.78
CA GLU A 103 1.04 19.51 -2.33
C GLU A 103 0.10 18.61 -1.54
N ASN A 104 0.25 17.29 -1.70
CA ASN A 104 -0.51 16.31 -0.94
C ASN A 104 0.44 15.23 -0.38
N PRO A 105 0.23 14.74 0.86
CA PRO A 105 1.01 13.63 1.43
C PRO A 105 0.64 12.31 0.74
N TRP A 106 1.17 12.10 -0.47
CA TRP A 106 0.92 10.91 -1.26
C TRP A 106 1.54 9.67 -0.61
N THR A 107 0.70 8.73 -0.19
CA THR A 107 1.06 7.32 -0.08
C THR A 107 0.89 6.65 -1.44
N GLU A 108 1.60 5.55 -1.70
CA GLU A 108 1.44 4.81 -2.96
C GLU A 108 -0.01 4.33 -3.16
N ARG A 109 -0.65 3.85 -2.08
CA ARG A 109 -2.04 3.40 -2.10
C ARG A 109 -3.00 4.53 -2.47
N PHE A 110 -2.84 5.69 -1.83
CA PHE A 110 -3.72 6.83 -2.07
C PHE A 110 -3.50 7.44 -3.45
N LEU A 111 -2.24 7.59 -3.87
CA LEU A 111 -1.90 8.04 -5.21
C LEU A 111 -2.51 7.14 -6.29
N ARG A 112 -2.39 5.82 -6.11
CA ARG A 112 -3.00 4.83 -7.00
C ARG A 112 -4.50 5.03 -7.11
N LYS A 113 -5.21 5.18 -5.97
CA LYS A 113 -6.65 5.41 -5.93
C LYS A 113 -7.05 6.65 -6.72
N VAL A 114 -6.45 7.81 -6.43
CA VAL A 114 -6.80 9.08 -7.09
C VAL A 114 -6.48 9.00 -8.59
N LEU A 115 -5.33 8.44 -8.97
CA LEU A 115 -5.00 8.28 -10.39
C LEU A 115 -6.00 7.37 -11.12
N VAL A 116 -6.40 6.24 -10.51
CA VAL A 116 -7.43 5.37 -11.09
C VAL A 116 -8.76 6.10 -11.23
N HIS A 117 -9.17 6.89 -10.23
CA HIS A 117 -10.39 7.69 -10.28
C HIS A 117 -10.41 8.60 -11.52
N GLU A 118 -9.34 9.37 -11.74
CA GLU A 118 -9.24 10.25 -12.92
C GLU A 118 -9.15 9.47 -14.23
N MET A 119 -8.52 8.29 -14.25
CA MET A 119 -8.49 7.42 -15.42
C MET A 119 -9.87 6.86 -15.76
N VAL A 120 -10.70 6.56 -14.76
CA VAL A 120 -12.09 6.13 -14.98
C VAL A 120 -12.93 7.27 -15.54
N HIS A 121 -12.72 8.51 -15.10
CA HIS A 121 -13.33 9.68 -15.76
C HIS A 121 -12.93 9.77 -17.23
N ALA A 122 -11.64 9.68 -17.55
CA ALA A 122 -11.17 9.72 -18.93
C ALA A 122 -11.79 8.60 -19.79
N TRP A 123 -11.90 7.39 -19.24
CA TRP A 123 -12.54 6.25 -19.89
C TRP A 123 -14.04 6.48 -20.12
N ALA A 124 -14.75 7.03 -19.13
CA ALA A 124 -16.18 7.32 -19.21
C ALA A 124 -16.49 8.41 -20.23
N TYR A 125 -15.66 9.47 -20.29
CA TYR A 125 -15.75 10.53 -21.31
C TYR A 125 -15.63 9.94 -22.72
N GLN A 126 -14.55 9.20 -22.97
CA GLN A 126 -14.23 8.69 -24.31
C GLN A 126 -15.20 7.60 -24.78
N THR A 127 -15.55 6.68 -23.90
CA THR A 127 -16.28 5.45 -24.27
C THR A 127 -17.79 5.66 -24.23
N HIS A 128 -18.27 6.50 -23.30
CA HIS A 128 -19.69 6.62 -22.98
C HIS A 128 -20.24 8.05 -23.05
N GLY A 129 -19.39 9.07 -23.23
CA GLY A 129 -19.81 10.47 -23.20
C GLY A 129 -20.35 10.91 -21.83
N GLU A 130 -20.10 10.15 -20.77
CA GLU A 130 -20.62 10.45 -19.43
C GLU A 130 -19.74 11.46 -18.72
N THR A 131 -20.27 12.64 -18.40
CA THR A 131 -19.61 13.58 -17.48
C THR A 131 -19.91 13.23 -16.02
N GLY A 132 -18.97 13.49 -15.10
CA GLY A 132 -19.14 13.22 -13.68
C GLY A 132 -19.13 11.73 -13.29
N HIS A 133 -19.88 11.37 -12.25
CA HIS A 133 -19.92 10.03 -11.63
C HIS A 133 -21.18 9.24 -12.03
N GLY A 134 -21.37 9.07 -13.35
CA GLY A 134 -22.50 8.34 -13.93
C GLY A 134 -22.49 6.82 -13.71
N ARG A 135 -23.41 6.13 -14.39
CA ARG A 135 -23.57 4.66 -14.25
C ARG A 135 -22.33 3.91 -14.72
N GLN A 136 -21.76 4.30 -15.86
CA GLN A 136 -20.58 3.61 -16.41
C GLN A 136 -19.36 3.91 -15.54
N PHE A 137 -19.21 5.15 -15.07
CA PHE A 137 -18.17 5.49 -14.10
C PHE A 137 -18.17 4.54 -12.90
N TRP A 138 -19.30 4.39 -12.21
CA TRP A 138 -19.39 3.53 -11.03
C TRP A 138 -19.21 2.05 -11.35
N LYS A 139 -19.75 1.58 -12.47
CA LYS A 139 -19.54 0.21 -12.95
C LYS A 139 -18.05 -0.07 -13.13
N LYS A 140 -17.31 0.85 -13.75
CA LYS A 140 -15.86 0.70 -13.94
C LYS A 140 -15.10 0.78 -12.62
N MET A 141 -15.38 1.77 -11.78
CA MET A 141 -14.78 1.90 -10.45
C MET A 141 -14.92 0.63 -9.61
N ALA A 142 -16.12 0.03 -9.57
CA ALA A 142 -16.35 -1.24 -8.90
C ALA A 142 -15.50 -2.37 -9.52
N SER A 143 -15.44 -2.48 -10.85
CA SER A 143 -14.65 -3.52 -11.53
C SER A 143 -13.14 -3.43 -11.28
N VAL A 144 -12.62 -2.24 -10.95
CA VAL A 144 -11.20 -2.02 -10.64
C VAL A 144 -10.91 -2.01 -9.13
N GLY A 145 -11.88 -2.43 -8.31
CA GLY A 145 -11.70 -2.62 -6.86
C GLY A 145 -11.97 -1.39 -6.00
N TYR A 146 -12.63 -0.36 -6.53
CA TYR A 146 -12.95 0.88 -5.81
C TYR A 146 -14.47 1.18 -5.83
N PRO A 147 -15.30 0.38 -5.13
CA PRO A 147 -16.75 0.63 -5.09
C PRO A 147 -17.10 1.97 -4.41
N ARG A 148 -18.36 2.38 -4.51
CA ARG A 148 -18.86 3.62 -3.90
C ARG A 148 -18.58 3.64 -2.39
N GLY A 149 -18.08 4.78 -1.90
CA GLY A 149 -17.74 4.98 -0.49
C GLY A 149 -16.32 4.54 -0.08
N HIS A 150 -15.55 3.90 -0.98
CA HIS A 150 -14.24 3.28 -0.75
C HIS A 150 -13.32 3.98 0.28
N SER A 151 -13.51 3.59 1.54
CA SER A 151 -12.70 3.99 2.69
C SER A 151 -11.94 2.78 3.23
N TRP A 152 -10.69 2.99 3.63
CA TRP A 152 -9.90 1.95 4.28
C TRP A 152 -9.99 2.12 5.80
N ARG A 153 -10.09 1.00 6.54
CA ARG A 153 -10.14 1.03 8.01
C ARG A 153 -8.88 1.65 8.62
N ASP A 154 -7.75 1.44 7.97
CA ASP A 154 -6.43 1.96 8.32
C ASP A 154 -6.08 3.25 7.55
N ALA A 155 -7.04 3.88 6.87
CA ALA A 155 -6.81 5.13 6.15
C ALA A 155 -6.37 6.23 7.10
N GLY A 156 -5.24 6.88 6.79
CA GLY A 156 -4.88 8.15 7.39
C GLY A 156 -5.98 9.19 7.14
N GLN A 157 -6.10 10.21 7.98
CA GLN A 157 -7.13 11.25 7.82
C GLN A 157 -7.11 11.90 6.42
N HIS A 158 -5.92 12.04 5.83
CA HIS A 158 -5.70 12.58 4.49
C HIS A 158 -6.04 11.61 3.34
N GLU A 159 -6.29 10.33 3.62
CA GLU A 159 -6.61 9.30 2.61
C GLU A 159 -8.12 9.01 2.53
N ARG A 160 -8.91 9.55 3.46
CA ARG A 160 -10.36 9.34 3.52
C ARG A 160 -11.03 10.14 2.42
N ASP A 161 -12.04 9.55 1.79
CA ASP A 161 -12.86 10.28 0.82
C ASP A 161 -13.62 11.39 1.53
N VAL A 162 -13.49 12.58 0.98
CA VAL A 162 -14.40 13.70 1.22
C VAL A 162 -15.31 13.71 0.00
N TRP A 163 -16.47 13.06 0.14
CA TRP A 163 -17.50 13.06 -0.90
C TRP A 163 -18.19 14.42 -0.98
#